data_AF-A0A8W8M0H4-F1
#
_entry.id   AF-A0A8W8M0H4-F1
#
_cell.length_a   1.000
_cell.length_b   1.000
_cell.length_c   1.000
_cell.angle_alpha   90.00
_cell.angle_beta   90.00
_cell.angle_gamma   90.00
#
_symmetry.space_group_name_H-M   'P 1'
#
loop_
_entity.id
_entity.type
_entity.pdbx_description
1 polymer ?
#
loop_
_entity_poly.entity_id
_entity_poly.type
_entity_poly.pdbx_seq_one_letter_code
_entity_poly.pdbx_strand_id
1 'polypeptide(L)'
;MFPARCDGNEHFILEISSRQQPIPVFSFSKVEDRVMTSCTLPDILGGGTSCVAYLPHRSGALGRTKRNHNPELPKNQAWKSEADTLHRPPAKEIRLEDHCDYKYLFNFRGVAASFRFKHLFLCDSVVFHVGSAWLEFFYPAMKPWVHYIPVKEDLSDVRDLLEFAKENDDVVHEIAKRGRQFIWDHLRMEDVTCYWETLLKKYAKLLKFKTKKNKTYKQIK
;
A
#
# COMPACT_ATOMS: atom_id res chain seq x y z
N MET A 1 0.58 -21.03 -5.47
CA MET A 1 -0.77 -20.52 -5.10
C MET A 1 -1.16 -19.38 -6.03
N PHE A 2 -0.36 -18.32 -6.14
CA PHE A 2 -0.57 -17.23 -7.11
C PHE A 2 0.70 -17.05 -7.97
N PRO A 3 0.78 -17.61 -9.19
CA PRO A 3 2.02 -17.65 -9.99
C PRO A 3 2.67 -16.27 -10.21
N ALA A 4 1.92 -15.28 -10.70
CA ALA A 4 2.45 -13.93 -10.91
C ALA A 4 3.05 -13.29 -9.64
N ARG A 5 2.52 -13.63 -8.46
CA ARG A 5 3.08 -13.14 -7.18
C ARG A 5 4.36 -13.87 -6.75
N CYS A 6 4.62 -15.05 -7.29
CA CYS A 6 5.90 -15.71 -7.13
C CYS A 6 6.95 -15.02 -8.01
N ASP A 7 6.64 -14.76 -9.28
CA ASP A 7 7.56 -14.14 -10.25
C ASP A 7 8.17 -12.82 -9.70
N GLY A 8 7.33 -11.93 -9.14
CA GLY A 8 7.80 -10.68 -8.52
C GLY A 8 8.63 -10.86 -7.25
N ASN A 9 8.40 -11.93 -6.46
CA ASN A 9 9.22 -12.27 -5.29
C ASN A 9 10.57 -12.89 -5.69
N GLU A 10 10.57 -13.71 -6.74
CA GLU A 10 11.69 -14.55 -7.16
C GLU A 10 12.88 -13.71 -7.67
N HIS A 11 12.61 -12.55 -8.28
CA HIS A 11 13.63 -11.56 -8.69
C HIS A 11 14.56 -11.08 -7.54
N PHE A 12 14.17 -11.25 -6.27
CA PHE A 12 14.96 -10.79 -5.11
C PHE A 12 15.38 -11.91 -4.15
N ILE A 13 14.94 -13.15 -4.36
CA ILE A 13 15.13 -14.24 -3.39
C ILE A 13 15.93 -15.37 -4.02
N LEU A 14 17.26 -15.30 -3.86
CA LEU A 14 18.16 -16.42 -4.08
C LEU A 14 18.69 -16.96 -2.74
N GLU A 15 18.35 -18.23 -2.46
CA GLU A 15 18.85 -19.13 -1.39
C GLU A 15 18.49 -18.87 0.10
N ILE A 16 17.36 -19.44 0.59
CA ILE A 16 17.18 -19.90 2.01
C ILE A 16 16.28 -21.17 2.07
N SER A 17 16.70 -22.28 2.73
CA SER A 17 15.85 -23.49 3.02
C SER A 17 16.56 -24.56 3.88
N SER A 18 15.99 -25.30 4.87
CA SER A 18 14.75 -25.22 5.68
C SER A 18 14.80 -26.30 6.82
N ARG A 19 13.77 -26.36 7.69
CA ARG A 19 13.50 -27.29 8.84
C ARG A 19 14.30 -27.03 10.14
N GLN A 20 13.71 -26.68 11.29
CA GLN A 20 12.45 -27.20 11.88
C GLN A 20 11.88 -26.29 13.01
N GLN A 21 10.54 -26.15 13.08
CA GLN A 21 9.69 -25.47 14.12
C GLN A 21 9.97 -24.01 14.58
N PRO A 22 8.88 -23.25 14.84
CA PRO A 22 7.86 -22.90 13.86
C PRO A 22 8.52 -22.05 12.75
N ILE A 23 8.19 -22.32 11.49
CA ILE A 23 8.76 -21.54 10.38
C ILE A 23 8.08 -20.16 10.38
N PRO A 24 8.81 -19.05 10.58
CA PRO A 24 8.19 -17.73 10.53
C PRO A 24 7.72 -17.44 9.12
N VAL A 25 6.48 -16.95 9.01
CA VAL A 25 5.82 -16.64 7.75
C VAL A 25 6.11 -15.19 7.38
N PHE A 26 6.66 -15.00 6.19
CA PHE A 26 6.80 -13.71 5.55
C PHE A 26 5.47 -13.39 4.83
N SER A 27 4.92 -12.20 5.08
CA SER A 27 3.65 -11.70 4.51
C SER A 27 3.89 -10.30 3.96
N PHE A 28 3.16 -9.84 2.95
CA PHE A 28 3.38 -8.47 2.47
C PHE A 28 2.92 -7.42 3.49
N SER A 29 1.81 -7.67 4.16
CA SER A 29 1.22 -6.77 5.14
C SER A 29 0.93 -7.48 6.46
N LYS A 30 0.94 -6.71 7.55
CA LYS A 30 0.63 -7.15 8.91
C LYS A 30 -0.17 -6.09 9.66
N VAL A 31 -0.70 -6.51 10.80
CA VAL A 31 -1.12 -5.62 11.89
C VAL A 31 -0.02 -5.56 12.94
N GLU A 32 0.10 -4.44 13.65
CA GLU A 32 1.19 -4.19 14.62
C GLU A 32 1.35 -5.31 15.66
N ASP A 33 0.24 -5.82 16.21
CA ASP A 33 0.20 -6.92 17.19
C ASP A 33 0.49 -8.33 16.63
N ARG A 34 0.81 -8.47 15.32
CA ARG A 34 1.13 -9.77 14.72
C ARG A 34 2.61 -9.88 14.38
N VAL A 35 3.25 -10.93 14.92
CA VAL A 35 4.63 -11.32 14.58
C VAL A 35 4.66 -11.96 13.19
N MET A 36 4.68 -11.10 12.17
CA MET A 36 5.00 -11.43 10.78
C MET A 36 6.02 -10.41 10.25
N THR A 37 6.85 -10.86 9.32
CA THR A 37 7.78 -9.99 8.59
C THR A 37 7.08 -9.45 7.33
N SER A 38 7.15 -8.13 7.11
CA SER A 38 6.54 -7.46 5.95
C SER A 38 7.44 -7.52 4.70
N CYS A 39 6.85 -7.89 3.55
CA CYS A 39 7.54 -8.29 2.30
C CYS A 39 6.77 -7.89 1.02
N THR A 40 7.15 -6.79 0.37
CA THR A 40 6.33 -6.00 -0.60
C THR A 40 6.28 -6.43 -2.07
N LEU A 41 6.90 -7.53 -2.45
CA LEU A 41 7.40 -7.67 -3.83
C LEU A 41 6.43 -7.97 -4.97
N PRO A 42 5.28 -8.65 -4.80
CA PRO A 42 4.45 -9.04 -5.95
C PRO A 42 4.05 -7.88 -6.86
N ASP A 43 3.85 -6.70 -6.28
CA ASP A 43 3.17 -5.58 -6.94
C ASP A 43 4.15 -4.52 -7.45
N ILE A 44 5.44 -4.65 -7.10
CA ILE A 44 6.52 -3.76 -7.57
C ILE A 44 7.07 -4.23 -8.92
N LEU A 45 7.08 -5.54 -9.18
CA LEU A 45 7.55 -6.13 -10.44
C LEU A 45 6.47 -6.80 -11.30
N GLY A 46 5.29 -7.11 -10.75
CA GLY A 46 4.14 -7.59 -11.51
C GLY A 46 3.35 -8.68 -10.79
N GLY A 47 2.03 -8.48 -10.61
CA GLY A 47 1.17 -9.39 -9.84
C GLY A 47 0.08 -8.72 -9.00
N GLY A 48 0.04 -7.39 -8.98
CA GLY A 48 -0.92 -6.60 -8.22
C GLY A 48 -2.29 -6.43 -8.84
N THR A 49 -3.28 -6.20 -7.98
CA THR A 49 -4.66 -5.90 -8.40
C THR A 49 -4.80 -4.44 -8.80
N SER A 50 -5.63 -4.19 -9.82
CA SER A 50 -6.24 -2.89 -10.13
C SER A 50 -6.65 -2.13 -8.86
N CYS A 51 -6.36 -0.82 -8.82
CA CYS A 51 -6.45 0.00 -7.62
C CYS A 51 -7.87 0.54 -7.33
N VAL A 52 -8.86 -0.36 -7.19
CA VAL A 52 -10.27 -0.07 -6.83
C VAL A 52 -10.37 0.78 -5.55
N ALA A 53 -10.69 2.08 -5.69
CA ALA A 53 -10.87 3.00 -4.57
C ALA A 53 -12.17 2.67 -3.81
N TYR A 54 -12.12 2.77 -2.48
CA TYR A 54 -13.26 2.52 -1.59
C TYR A 54 -13.51 3.75 -0.71
N LEU A 55 -14.75 4.24 -0.67
CA LEU A 55 -15.21 5.29 0.25
C LEU A 55 -16.70 5.03 0.56
N PRO A 56 -17.06 4.63 1.79
CA PRO A 56 -18.46 4.34 2.13
C PRO A 56 -19.30 5.61 2.42
N HIS A 57 -18.69 6.79 2.54
CA HIS A 57 -19.40 8.04 2.85
C HIS A 57 -19.04 9.22 1.94
N ARG A 58 -19.98 10.18 1.86
CA ARG A 58 -20.00 11.35 0.94
C ARG A 58 -18.92 12.40 1.25
N SER A 59 -17.67 12.07 0.98
CA SER A 59 -16.56 13.04 0.91
C SER A 59 -16.02 13.03 -0.52
N GLY A 60 -16.47 13.98 -1.34
CA GLY A 60 -16.07 14.08 -2.74
C GLY A 60 -14.62 14.55 -2.89
N ALA A 61 -13.95 14.10 -3.93
CA ALA A 61 -12.61 14.59 -4.27
C ALA A 61 -12.73 16.00 -4.87
N LEU A 62 -12.24 17.02 -4.16
CA LEU A 62 -12.12 18.37 -4.72
C LEU A 62 -10.88 18.43 -5.63
N GLY A 63 -11.12 18.40 -6.94
CA GLY A 63 -10.10 18.60 -7.97
C GLY A 63 -9.63 20.05 -8.09
N ARG A 64 -8.41 20.27 -8.60
CA ARG A 64 -7.88 21.64 -8.84
C ARG A 64 -8.69 22.41 -9.89
N THR A 65 -9.37 21.72 -10.81
CA THR A 65 -10.27 22.32 -11.81
C THR A 65 -11.59 21.53 -11.94
N LYS A 66 -12.67 22.11 -11.41
CA LYS A 66 -14.10 21.77 -11.68
C LYS A 66 -14.45 20.27 -11.88
N ARG A 67 -14.74 19.58 -10.76
CA ARG A 67 -16.03 18.88 -10.52
C ARG A 67 -16.04 18.26 -9.11
N ASN A 68 -17.16 18.39 -8.40
CA ASN A 68 -17.44 17.60 -7.19
C ASN A 68 -17.84 16.19 -7.62
N HIS A 69 -16.87 15.29 -7.80
CA HIS A 69 -17.17 13.87 -7.96
C HIS A 69 -17.36 13.22 -6.59
N ASN A 70 -18.56 12.68 -6.37
CA ASN A 70 -18.83 11.79 -5.24
C ASN A 70 -18.05 10.48 -5.44
N PRO A 71 -17.60 9.78 -4.38
CA PRO A 71 -16.90 8.52 -4.56
C PRO A 71 -17.79 7.45 -5.21
N GLU A 72 -17.24 6.76 -6.19
CA GLU A 72 -17.89 5.67 -6.94
C GLU A 72 -17.03 4.40 -6.82
N LEU A 73 -17.68 3.23 -6.80
CA LEU A 73 -17.04 1.93 -6.60
C LEU A 73 -16.92 1.19 -7.95
N PRO A 74 -15.72 0.89 -8.45
CA PRO A 74 -15.54 0.03 -9.62
C PRO A 74 -15.70 -1.46 -9.26
N LYS A 75 -16.00 -2.31 -10.26
CA LYS A 75 -16.09 -3.77 -10.06
C LYS A 75 -14.70 -4.39 -9.92
N ASN A 76 -14.58 -5.36 -9.03
CA ASN A 76 -13.40 -6.23 -8.91
C ASN A 76 -13.73 -7.66 -9.38
N GLN A 77 -12.72 -8.53 -9.49
CA GLN A 77 -12.88 -9.92 -9.97
C GLN A 77 -13.74 -10.81 -9.05
N ALA A 78 -14.04 -10.36 -7.83
CA ALA A 78 -14.87 -11.07 -6.85
C ALA A 78 -16.29 -10.45 -6.71
N TRP A 79 -16.68 -9.54 -7.61
CA TRP A 79 -18.01 -8.92 -7.65
C TRP A 79 -19.11 -9.99 -7.80
N LYS A 80 -20.15 -9.91 -6.96
CA LYS A 80 -21.27 -10.85 -6.92
C LYS A 80 -22.63 -10.18 -7.04
N SER A 81 -22.77 -8.92 -6.63
CA SER A 81 -24.06 -8.24 -6.59
C SER A 81 -23.94 -6.72 -6.60
N GLU A 82 -25.04 -6.02 -6.90
CA GLU A 82 -25.11 -4.56 -6.82
C GLU A 82 -24.86 -4.02 -5.39
N ALA A 83 -24.93 -4.84 -4.35
CA ALA A 83 -24.53 -4.43 -2.99
C ALA A 83 -23.02 -4.10 -2.91
N ASP A 84 -22.18 -4.76 -3.72
CA ASP A 84 -20.73 -4.51 -3.79
C ASP A 84 -20.39 -3.11 -4.34
N THR A 85 -21.34 -2.47 -5.05
CA THR A 85 -21.26 -1.09 -5.55
C THR A 85 -22.24 -0.15 -4.84
N LEU A 86 -22.77 -0.55 -3.68
CA LEU A 86 -23.78 0.21 -2.90
C LEU A 86 -25.02 0.61 -3.72
N HIS A 87 -25.47 -0.31 -4.58
CA HIS A 87 -26.60 -0.17 -5.49
C HIS A 87 -26.47 1.01 -6.48
N ARG A 88 -25.23 1.35 -6.87
CA ARG A 88 -24.93 2.32 -7.93
C ARG A 88 -24.32 1.64 -9.15
N PRO A 89 -24.45 2.24 -10.35
CA PRO A 89 -23.68 1.84 -11.51
C PRO A 89 -22.18 1.79 -11.17
N PRO A 90 -21.45 0.78 -11.64
CA PRO A 90 -20.04 0.63 -11.32
C PRO A 90 -19.22 1.77 -11.94
N ALA A 91 -18.28 2.30 -11.15
CA ALA A 91 -17.34 3.29 -11.64
C ALA A 91 -16.49 2.71 -12.79
N LYS A 92 -16.03 3.59 -13.69
CA LYS A 92 -14.88 3.25 -14.54
C LYS A 92 -13.62 3.27 -13.68
N GLU A 93 -12.68 2.39 -14.00
CA GLU A 93 -11.33 2.48 -13.42
C GLU A 93 -10.65 3.78 -13.87
N ILE A 94 -9.98 4.44 -12.93
CA ILE A 94 -9.22 5.68 -13.13
C ILE A 94 -7.74 5.30 -13.06
N ARG A 95 -6.92 5.76 -14.02
CA ARG A 95 -5.48 5.44 -14.03
C ARG A 95 -4.79 6.12 -12.84
N LEU A 96 -3.64 5.61 -12.41
CA LEU A 96 -2.91 6.21 -11.28
C LEU A 96 -2.47 7.64 -11.61
N GLU A 97 -2.05 7.87 -12.85
CA GLU A 97 -1.70 9.20 -13.39
C GLU A 97 -2.87 10.19 -13.29
N ASP A 98 -4.10 9.77 -13.61
CA ASP A 98 -5.31 10.60 -13.59
C ASP A 98 -5.73 10.98 -12.14
N HIS A 99 -5.16 10.35 -11.10
CA HIS A 99 -5.36 10.80 -9.72
C HIS A 99 -4.64 12.12 -9.43
N CYS A 100 -3.61 12.49 -10.20
CA CYS A 100 -2.80 13.67 -9.93
C CYS A 100 -3.52 15.00 -10.22
N ASP A 101 -4.68 14.97 -10.89
CA ASP A 101 -5.56 16.13 -11.09
C ASP A 101 -6.28 16.58 -9.79
N TYR A 102 -6.28 15.73 -8.74
CA TYR A 102 -6.97 15.96 -7.47
C TYR A 102 -6.01 16.38 -6.36
N LYS A 103 -6.34 17.46 -5.63
CA LYS A 103 -5.49 17.95 -4.51
C LYS A 103 -5.49 16.98 -3.32
N TYR A 104 -6.63 16.36 -3.04
CA TYR A 104 -6.86 15.52 -1.85
C TYR A 104 -7.07 14.06 -2.28
N LEU A 105 -6.13 13.17 -1.93
CA LEU A 105 -6.15 11.77 -2.30
C LEU A 105 -6.32 10.87 -1.08
N PHE A 106 -7.32 10.00 -1.07
CA PHE A 106 -7.58 9.12 0.06
C PHE A 106 -7.00 7.71 -0.14
N ASN A 107 -6.35 7.19 0.90
CA ASN A 107 -5.90 5.81 0.97
C ASN A 107 -6.64 5.03 2.07
N PHE A 108 -7.18 3.87 1.67
CA PHE A 108 -7.86 2.92 2.53
C PHE A 108 -7.17 1.57 2.47
N ARG A 109 -7.24 0.81 3.57
CA ARG A 109 -6.99 -0.64 3.54
C ARG A 109 -8.00 -1.35 2.64
N GLY A 110 -7.60 -2.48 2.07
CA GLY A 110 -8.50 -3.47 1.49
C GLY A 110 -8.65 -4.66 2.44
N VAL A 111 -8.35 -5.85 1.92
CA VAL A 111 -8.15 -7.08 2.72
C VAL A 111 -6.98 -6.94 3.70
N ALA A 112 -5.97 -6.15 3.33
CA ALA A 112 -4.83 -5.75 4.14
C ALA A 112 -4.39 -4.32 3.73
N ALA A 113 -3.13 -3.92 3.96
CA ALA A 113 -2.60 -2.67 3.40
C ALA A 113 -2.77 -2.60 1.86
N SER A 114 -2.88 -1.38 1.31
CA SER A 114 -3.22 -1.16 -0.09
C SER A 114 -2.06 -0.57 -0.87
N PHE A 115 -1.66 -1.26 -1.95
CA PHE A 115 -0.59 -0.86 -2.85
C PHE A 115 -0.77 0.51 -3.50
N ARG A 116 -1.99 1.07 -3.47
CA ARG A 116 -2.29 2.45 -3.89
C ARG A 116 -1.46 3.47 -3.11
N PHE A 117 -1.22 3.25 -1.81
CA PHE A 117 -0.69 4.26 -0.90
C PHE A 117 0.58 4.95 -1.44
N LYS A 118 1.59 4.15 -1.81
CA LYS A 118 2.85 4.64 -2.38
C LYS A 118 2.68 5.47 -3.67
N HIS A 119 1.69 5.16 -4.50
CA HIS A 119 1.48 5.84 -5.78
C HIS A 119 0.88 7.24 -5.61
N LEU A 120 -0.02 7.43 -4.63
CA LEU A 120 -0.69 8.74 -4.41
C LEU A 120 0.30 9.85 -4.05
N PHE A 121 1.40 9.51 -3.37
CA PHE A 121 2.45 10.47 -3.01
C PHE A 121 3.21 11.02 -4.22
N LEU A 122 3.23 10.31 -5.35
CA LEU A 122 3.96 10.77 -6.54
C LEU A 122 3.26 11.93 -7.28
N CYS A 123 2.01 12.26 -6.90
CA CYS A 123 1.15 13.23 -7.59
C CYS A 123 1.29 14.72 -7.17
N ASP A 124 2.14 15.09 -6.20
CA ASP A 124 2.09 16.42 -5.54
C ASP A 124 0.69 16.78 -4.97
N SER A 125 0.00 15.74 -4.51
CA SER A 125 -1.31 15.81 -3.85
C SER A 125 -1.16 15.38 -2.39
N VAL A 126 -1.95 15.97 -1.49
CA VAL A 126 -1.91 15.52 -0.09
C VAL A 126 -2.65 14.19 0.03
N VAL A 127 -2.01 13.25 0.73
CA VAL A 127 -2.59 11.94 1.01
C VAL A 127 -3.28 11.96 2.37
N PHE A 128 -4.53 11.54 2.40
CA PHE A 128 -5.30 11.23 3.61
C PHE A 128 -5.27 9.71 3.82
N HIS A 129 -4.60 9.24 4.87
CA HIS A 129 -4.54 7.81 5.17
C HIS A 129 -5.55 7.45 6.25
N VAL A 130 -6.52 6.60 5.87
CA VAL A 130 -7.58 6.12 6.78
C VAL A 130 -7.13 4.87 7.53
N GLY A 131 -7.16 4.96 8.86
CA GLY A 131 -6.69 3.93 9.78
C GLY A 131 -5.17 3.80 9.84
N SER A 132 -4.68 3.14 10.89
CA SER A 132 -3.25 2.92 11.15
C SER A 132 -2.85 1.45 11.30
N ALA A 133 -3.83 0.54 11.44
CA ALA A 133 -3.58 -0.84 11.84
C ALA A 133 -2.80 -1.67 10.81
N TRP A 134 -2.96 -1.41 9.51
CA TRP A 134 -2.37 -2.25 8.44
C TRP A 134 -1.16 -1.61 7.81
N LEU A 135 -0.03 -2.33 7.83
CA LEU A 135 1.28 -1.81 7.48
C LEU A 135 1.90 -2.59 6.31
N GLU A 136 2.63 -1.89 5.43
CA GLU A 136 3.73 -2.44 4.63
C GLU A 136 5.08 -1.99 5.24
N PHE A 137 6.22 -2.55 4.80
CA PHE A 137 7.52 -2.36 5.45
C PHE A 137 7.98 -0.91 5.60
N PHE A 138 7.57 -0.02 4.68
CA PHE A 138 7.95 1.39 4.67
C PHE A 138 7.02 2.28 5.51
N TYR A 139 5.82 1.80 5.88
CA TYR A 139 4.82 2.58 6.62
C TYR A 139 5.37 3.12 7.95
N PRO A 140 6.10 2.36 8.79
CA PRO A 140 6.63 2.86 10.07
C PRO A 140 7.61 4.03 9.94
N ALA A 141 8.25 4.19 8.77
CA ALA A 141 9.12 5.33 8.49
C ALA A 141 8.33 6.56 8.00
N MET A 142 7.14 6.36 7.42
CA MET A 142 6.22 7.46 7.12
C MET A 142 5.56 7.98 8.39
N LYS A 143 5.55 9.30 8.60
CA LYS A 143 4.99 9.91 9.82
C LYS A 143 3.70 10.69 9.52
N PRO A 144 2.62 10.49 10.31
CA PRO A 144 1.43 11.32 10.20
C PRO A 144 1.78 12.78 10.48
N TRP A 145 1.06 13.70 9.84
CA TRP A 145 1.28 15.15 9.83
C TRP A 145 2.62 15.63 9.24
N VAL A 146 3.61 14.76 9.06
CA VAL A 146 4.84 15.08 8.32
C VAL A 146 4.67 14.77 6.84
N HIS A 147 4.22 13.55 6.50
CA HIS A 147 4.14 13.06 5.12
C HIS A 147 2.69 12.91 4.61
N TYR A 148 1.71 12.70 5.49
CA TYR A 148 0.31 12.48 5.15
C TYR A 148 -0.61 12.94 6.29
N ILE A 149 -1.89 13.19 6.00
CA ILE A 149 -2.91 13.49 7.01
C ILE A 149 -3.53 12.16 7.49
N PRO A 150 -3.45 11.81 8.79
CA PRO A 150 -4.14 10.65 9.32
C PRO A 150 -5.65 10.91 9.44
N VAL A 151 -6.47 9.89 9.20
CA VAL A 151 -7.93 9.91 9.37
C VAL A 151 -8.34 8.68 10.17
N LYS A 152 -9.32 8.82 11.07
CA LYS A 152 -9.83 7.67 11.85
C LYS A 152 -10.51 6.64 10.96
N GLU A 153 -10.47 5.36 11.37
CA GLU A 153 -11.08 4.26 10.61
C GLU A 153 -12.61 4.37 10.51
N ASP A 154 -13.26 5.05 11.47
CA ASP A 154 -14.69 5.35 11.45
C ASP A 154 -15.07 6.58 10.59
N LEU A 155 -14.08 7.27 10.01
CA LEU A 155 -14.21 8.51 9.24
C LEU A 155 -14.86 9.68 10.03
N SER A 156 -14.93 9.61 11.37
CA SER A 156 -15.61 10.62 12.19
C SER A 156 -15.01 12.02 12.08
N ASP A 157 -13.71 12.14 11.77
CA ASP A 157 -12.98 13.39 11.62
C ASP A 157 -12.78 13.86 10.16
N VAL A 158 -13.24 13.09 9.16
CA VAL A 158 -12.91 13.34 7.75
C VAL A 158 -13.41 14.71 7.23
N ARG A 159 -14.54 15.20 7.77
CA ARG A 159 -15.11 16.50 7.39
C ARG A 159 -14.23 17.64 7.89
N ASP A 160 -13.85 17.60 9.16
CA ASP A 160 -13.11 18.67 9.82
C ASP A 160 -11.68 18.74 9.27
N LEU A 161 -11.07 17.57 9.00
CA LEU A 161 -9.77 17.46 8.33
C LEU A 161 -9.80 17.98 6.88
N LEU A 162 -10.91 17.84 6.17
CA LEU A 162 -11.09 18.42 4.83
C LEU A 162 -11.30 19.94 4.87
N GLU A 163 -11.95 20.48 5.90
CA GLU A 163 -12.10 21.94 6.04
C GLU A 163 -10.76 22.58 6.41
N PHE A 164 -10.07 22.04 7.42
CA PHE A 164 -8.68 22.39 7.75
C PHE A 164 -7.78 22.41 6.51
N ALA A 165 -7.89 21.39 5.64
CA ALA A 165 -7.04 21.27 4.45
C ALA A 165 -7.37 22.24 3.30
N LYS A 166 -8.54 22.90 3.33
CA LYS A 166 -8.88 24.03 2.44
C LYS A 166 -8.40 25.35 3.02
N GLU A 167 -8.59 25.54 4.33
CA GLU A 167 -8.22 26.77 5.05
C GLU A 167 -6.71 26.95 5.17
N ASN A 168 -5.93 25.85 5.17
CA ASN A 168 -4.48 25.83 5.37
C ASN A 168 -3.77 25.21 4.14
N ASP A 169 -3.96 25.83 2.96
CA ASP A 169 -3.47 25.32 1.66
C ASP A 169 -1.95 25.11 1.61
N ASP A 170 -1.20 26.07 2.17
CA ASP A 170 0.25 26.10 2.28
C ASP A 170 0.81 24.98 3.18
N VAL A 171 0.24 24.83 4.39
CA VAL A 171 0.59 23.77 5.33
C VAL A 171 0.39 22.39 4.67
N VAL A 172 -0.72 22.23 3.96
CA VAL A 172 -1.07 20.99 3.27
C VAL A 172 -0.21 20.73 2.05
N HIS A 173 0.17 21.76 1.29
CA HIS A 173 1.12 21.64 0.18
C HIS A 173 2.48 21.14 0.67
N GLU A 174 2.98 21.67 1.79
CA GLU A 174 4.24 21.24 2.38
C GLU A 174 4.18 19.81 2.96
N ILE A 175 3.02 19.34 3.45
CA ILE A 175 2.81 17.91 3.78
C ILE A 175 2.90 17.05 2.52
N ALA A 176 2.20 17.43 1.43
CA ALA A 176 2.20 16.68 0.18
C ALA A 176 3.61 16.53 -0.40
N LYS A 177 4.36 17.63 -0.45
CA LYS A 177 5.74 17.69 -0.93
C LYS A 177 6.69 16.81 -0.11
N ARG A 178 6.60 16.83 1.23
CA ARG A 178 7.38 15.92 2.09
C ARG A 178 6.99 14.45 1.89
N GLY A 179 5.70 14.17 1.71
CA GLY A 179 5.21 12.82 1.39
C GLY A 179 5.75 12.28 0.07
N ARG A 180 5.76 13.12 -0.99
CA ARG A 180 6.39 12.81 -2.27
C ARG A 180 7.89 12.55 -2.10
N GLN A 181 8.60 13.49 -1.48
CA GLN A 181 10.06 13.42 -1.33
C GLN A 181 10.48 12.15 -0.58
N PHE A 182 9.76 11.77 0.48
CA PHE A 182 10.01 10.53 1.21
C PHE A 182 9.92 9.28 0.30
N ILE A 183 8.87 9.17 -0.51
CA ILE A 183 8.69 8.02 -1.42
C ILE A 183 9.74 8.05 -2.54
N TRP A 184 10.08 9.22 -3.05
CA TRP A 184 11.08 9.41 -4.10
C TRP A 184 12.49 9.03 -3.66
N ASP A 185 12.88 9.37 -2.42
CA ASP A 185 14.24 9.16 -1.91
C ASP A 185 14.42 7.83 -1.16
N HIS A 186 13.35 7.24 -0.62
CA HIS A 186 13.43 6.11 0.32
C HIS A 186 12.55 4.90 -0.05
N LEU A 187 11.89 4.92 -1.21
CA LEU A 187 11.17 3.76 -1.75
C LEU A 187 11.59 3.43 -3.19
N ARG A 188 12.87 3.63 -3.51
CA ARG A 188 13.46 3.31 -4.81
C ARG A 188 13.69 1.80 -4.92
N MET A 189 13.92 1.30 -6.13
CA MET A 189 14.25 -0.12 -6.36
C MET A 189 15.49 -0.56 -5.60
N GLU A 190 16.49 0.32 -5.45
CA GLU A 190 17.67 0.10 -4.59
C GLU A 190 17.29 -0.10 -3.12
N ASP A 191 16.38 0.73 -2.58
CA ASP A 191 15.95 0.65 -1.18
C ASP A 191 15.17 -0.65 -0.91
N VAL A 192 14.32 -1.05 -1.86
CA VAL A 192 13.61 -2.35 -1.83
C VAL A 192 14.62 -3.51 -1.86
N THR A 193 15.60 -3.47 -2.78
CA THR A 193 16.66 -4.50 -2.89
C THR A 193 17.45 -4.61 -1.58
N CYS A 194 17.91 -3.48 -1.05
CA CYS A 194 18.69 -3.38 0.19
C CYS A 194 17.90 -3.88 1.40
N TYR A 195 16.61 -3.55 1.49
CA TYR A 195 15.72 -4.07 2.54
C TYR A 195 15.65 -5.59 2.49
N TRP A 196 15.45 -6.19 1.31
CA TRP A 196 15.39 -7.64 1.15
C TRP A 196 16.70 -8.35 1.47
N GLU A 197 17.81 -7.86 0.92
CA GLU A 197 19.14 -8.41 1.21
C GLU A 197 19.45 -8.35 2.71
N THR A 198 19.19 -7.20 3.35
CA THR A 198 19.37 -6.99 4.79
C THR A 198 18.48 -7.90 5.61
N LEU A 199 17.20 -8.04 5.22
CA LEU A 199 16.23 -8.88 5.88
C LEU A 199 16.64 -10.35 5.84
N LEU A 200 16.94 -10.87 4.65
CA LEU A 200 17.34 -12.26 4.44
C LEU A 200 18.65 -12.58 5.17
N LYS A 201 19.66 -11.68 5.10
CA LYS A 201 20.93 -11.82 5.84
C LYS A 201 20.75 -11.80 7.36
N LYS A 202 19.91 -10.91 7.90
CA LYS A 202 19.60 -10.87 9.34
C LYS A 202 18.82 -12.11 9.78
N TYR A 203 17.84 -12.53 8.99
CA TYR A 203 17.04 -13.72 9.26
C TYR A 203 17.85 -15.02 9.24
N ALA A 204 18.78 -15.17 8.29
CA ALA A 204 19.65 -16.34 8.20
C ALA A 204 20.48 -16.58 9.49
N LYS A 205 20.87 -15.50 10.19
CA LYS A 205 21.59 -15.58 11.48
C LYS A 205 20.74 -16.12 12.64
N LEU A 206 19.41 -16.14 12.51
CA LEU A 206 18.49 -16.69 13.51
C LEU A 206 18.26 -18.20 13.37
N LEU A 207 18.74 -18.80 12.27
CA LEU A 207 18.55 -20.23 12.00
C LEU A 207 19.46 -21.08 12.89
N LYS A 208 18.85 -21.87 13.78
CA LYS A 208 19.55 -22.79 14.70
C LYS A 208 19.86 -24.17 14.08
N PHE A 209 19.75 -24.30 12.77
CA PHE A 209 19.88 -25.58 12.05
C PHE A 209 20.66 -25.41 10.75
N LYS A 210 21.34 -26.48 10.30
CA LYS A 210 22.05 -26.49 9.01
C LYS A 210 21.09 -26.78 7.86
N THR A 211 21.07 -25.88 6.89
CA THR A 211 20.28 -25.95 5.65
C THR A 211 20.65 -27.18 4.80
N LYS A 212 19.67 -27.77 4.11
CA LYS A 212 19.83 -28.90 3.18
C LYS A 212 18.95 -28.71 1.95
N LYS A 213 19.54 -28.79 0.74
CA LYS A 213 18.80 -28.68 -0.53
C LYS A 213 17.79 -29.82 -0.65
N ASN A 214 16.51 -29.47 -0.79
CA ASN A 214 15.46 -30.46 -1.06
C ASN A 214 15.44 -30.78 -2.57
N LYS A 215 15.65 -32.05 -2.93
CA LYS A 215 15.69 -32.51 -4.33
C LYS A 215 14.34 -32.42 -5.04
N THR A 216 13.22 -32.30 -4.32
CA THR A 216 11.89 -32.16 -4.94
C THR A 216 11.54 -30.73 -5.34
N TYR A 217 12.36 -29.74 -4.94
CA TYR A 217 12.13 -28.33 -5.28
C TYR A 217 12.81 -27.98 -6.60
N LYS A 218 12.08 -27.31 -7.48
CA LYS A 218 12.63 -26.75 -8.72
C LYS A 218 13.56 -25.59 -8.38
N GLN A 219 14.65 -25.47 -9.11
CA GLN A 219 15.49 -24.27 -9.08
C GLN A 219 14.84 -23.21 -9.98
N ILE A 220 14.57 -22.04 -9.41
CA ILE A 220 14.26 -20.83 -10.16
C ILE A 220 15.57 -20.30 -10.77
N LYS A 221 15.49 -19.75 -11.98
CA LYS A 221 16.62 -19.21 -12.75
C LYS A 221 16.39 -17.74 -13.02
#